data_AF-A0A5C8MR80-F1
#
_entry.id   AF-A0A5C8MR80-F1
#
_cell.length_a   1.000
_cell.length_b   1.000
_cell.length_c   1.000
_cell.angle_alpha   90.00
_cell.angle_beta   90.00
_cell.angle_gamma   90.00
#
_symmetry.space_group_name_H-M   'P 1'
#
loop_
_entity.id
_entity.type
_entity.pdbx_description
1 polymer ?
#
loop_
_entity_poly.entity_id
_entity_poly.type
_entity_poly.pdbx_seq_one_letter_code
_entity_poly.pdbx_strand_id
1 'polypeptide(L)'
;MMEQALQTITLSCEWSEEGRCFWLSGPDRVSSWAPLVFAWHEETFYGTLLDIDHDGENGIVRLSPWQALTLFALRPHSRFSAIEWADEFTARLEEWAKHIWNGLRERRFLPDASLWKSTGGAWSEAGRTRWRGADDDPDPFVATWRSLAVADWLSRDPELRGIWGEIVRTYPLIASPSGQWTGTEDDWLEQIGWLGDRPPFVVGLRLVEPSEEGDVWTLEAVFIAVDDSVIASARDIPRAWRPYESSIQRAIRRICAIVPWLDAGEGLRTELSNEEAWRFLSEDSLKLTEAGVRLLLPDWWHDIRQAQLSIKAKLSPSVNAESLFGLERLADFDWRVATNGIELTEEEFTALAEQKRRLIRLR
;
A
#
# COMPACT_ATOMS: atom_id res chain seq x y z
N MET A 1 -29.64 45.73 -30.75
CA MET A 1 -28.91 44.75 -29.93
C MET A 1 -27.60 45.41 -29.56
N MET A 2 -27.41 45.81 -28.30
CA MET A 2 -26.15 46.37 -27.84
C MET A 2 -25.20 45.20 -27.56
N GLU A 3 -24.09 45.12 -28.29
CA GLU A 3 -22.90 44.39 -27.84
C GLU A 3 -22.46 45.05 -26.52
N GLN A 4 -22.84 44.47 -25.39
CA GLN A 4 -22.17 44.78 -24.13
C GLN A 4 -20.76 44.21 -24.24
N ALA A 5 -19.76 45.08 -24.23
CA ALA A 5 -18.36 44.69 -24.16
C ALA A 5 -18.16 43.76 -22.96
N LEU A 6 -17.67 42.55 -23.21
CA LEU A 6 -17.27 41.61 -22.17
C LEU A 6 -16.23 42.31 -21.28
N GLN A 7 -16.48 42.36 -19.98
CA GLN A 7 -15.47 42.84 -19.04
C GLN A 7 -14.37 41.80 -18.93
N THR A 8 -13.16 42.13 -19.36
CA THR A 8 -11.99 41.27 -19.16
C THR A 8 -11.45 41.45 -17.75
N ILE A 9 -11.30 40.35 -17.03
CA ILE A 9 -10.75 40.28 -15.68
C ILE A 9 -9.43 39.53 -15.78
N THR A 10 -8.34 40.23 -15.50
CA THR A 10 -7.01 39.63 -15.45
C THR A 10 -6.77 39.09 -14.03
N LEU A 11 -6.36 37.84 -13.88
CA LEU A 11 -6.10 37.24 -12.57
C LEU A 11 -4.71 36.63 -12.53
N SER A 12 -4.05 36.72 -11.37
CA SER A 12 -2.78 36.05 -11.08
C SER A 12 -2.95 35.15 -9.87
N CYS A 13 -2.29 34.00 -9.90
CA CYS A 13 -2.35 33.02 -8.83
C CYS A 13 -0.96 32.58 -8.41
N GLU A 14 -0.71 32.57 -7.11
CA GLU A 14 0.54 32.10 -6.51
C GLU A 14 0.26 30.91 -5.58
N TRP A 15 1.25 30.01 -5.46
CA TRP A 15 1.21 28.90 -4.52
C TRP A 15 1.94 29.26 -3.23
N SER A 16 1.27 29.12 -2.09
CA SER A 16 1.86 29.29 -0.76
C SER A 16 2.20 27.93 -0.16
N GLU A 17 3.50 27.61 -0.08
CA GLU A 17 3.99 26.36 0.54
C GLU A 17 3.64 26.26 2.03
N GLU A 18 3.78 27.36 2.77
CA GLU A 18 3.50 27.40 4.21
C GLU A 18 2.02 27.18 4.51
N GLY A 19 1.15 27.87 3.76
CA GLY A 19 -0.31 27.74 3.91
C GLY A 19 -0.91 26.54 3.19
N ARG A 20 -0.15 25.86 2.32
CA ARG A 20 -0.63 24.83 1.37
C ARG A 20 -1.91 25.27 0.66
N CYS A 21 -1.92 26.50 0.17
CA CYS A 21 -3.09 27.12 -0.43
C CYS A 21 -2.69 28.00 -1.62
N PHE A 22 -3.67 28.31 -2.47
CA PHE A 22 -3.49 29.18 -3.63
C PHE A 22 -3.96 30.59 -3.30
N TRP A 23 -3.18 31.59 -3.68
CA TRP A 23 -3.49 33.00 -3.50
C TRP A 23 -3.86 33.61 -4.84
N LEU A 24 -5.15 33.92 -5.01
CA LEU A 24 -5.68 34.51 -6.23
C LEU A 24 -5.84 36.02 -6.05
N SER A 25 -5.22 36.78 -6.94
CA SER A 25 -5.24 38.24 -6.97
C SER A 25 -5.74 38.77 -8.31
N GLY A 26 -6.28 39.99 -8.30
CA GLY A 26 -6.77 40.68 -9.49
C GLY A 26 -6.31 42.14 -9.51
N PRO A 27 -6.58 42.88 -10.61
CA PRO A 27 -6.14 44.26 -10.79
C PRO A 27 -6.77 45.23 -9.77
N ASP A 28 -8.00 44.93 -9.36
CA ASP A 28 -8.81 45.74 -8.45
C ASP A 28 -9.14 44.94 -7.17
N ARG A 29 -9.85 45.61 -6.25
CA ARG A 29 -10.35 45.01 -5.01
C ARG A 29 -11.12 43.72 -5.25
N VAL A 30 -10.91 42.70 -4.42
CA VAL A 30 -11.62 41.40 -4.49
C VAL A 30 -13.14 41.55 -4.69
N SER A 31 -13.77 42.53 -4.03
CA SER A 31 -15.20 42.78 -4.16
C SER A 31 -15.69 43.15 -5.56
N SER A 32 -14.82 43.63 -6.45
CA SER A 32 -15.19 44.02 -7.82
C SER A 32 -15.23 42.85 -8.79
N TRP A 33 -14.35 41.85 -8.61
CA TRP A 33 -14.17 40.77 -9.57
C TRP A 33 -14.58 39.39 -9.04
N ALA A 34 -14.44 39.12 -7.73
CA ALA A 34 -14.73 37.80 -7.18
C ALA A 34 -16.18 37.34 -7.40
N PRO A 35 -17.22 38.20 -7.28
CA PRO A 35 -18.59 37.79 -7.61
C PRO A 35 -18.78 37.36 -9.06
N LEU A 36 -17.98 37.88 -10.00
CA LEU A 36 -18.05 37.53 -11.43
C LEU A 36 -17.34 36.21 -11.72
N VAL A 37 -16.19 35.98 -11.07
CA VAL A 37 -15.35 34.79 -11.25
C VAL A 37 -15.94 33.56 -10.56
N PHE A 38 -16.49 33.72 -9.36
CA PHE A 38 -16.98 32.61 -8.55
C PHE A 38 -18.49 32.37 -8.62
N ALA A 39 -19.22 33.13 -9.44
CA ALA A 39 -20.69 33.05 -9.56
C ALA A 39 -21.23 31.62 -9.78
N TRP A 40 -20.47 30.78 -10.49
CA TRP A 40 -20.83 29.41 -10.85
C TRP A 40 -19.90 28.37 -10.24
N HIS A 41 -19.09 28.78 -9.26
CA HIS A 41 -18.14 27.90 -8.60
C HIS A 41 -18.76 27.30 -7.33
N GLU A 42 -19.22 26.05 -7.42
CA GLU A 42 -19.96 25.39 -6.35
C GLU A 42 -19.12 25.20 -5.08
N GLU A 43 -17.82 24.91 -5.23
CA GLU A 43 -16.90 24.65 -4.11
C GLU A 43 -16.60 25.88 -3.22
N THR A 44 -16.88 27.09 -3.72
CA THR A 44 -16.86 28.33 -2.93
C THR A 44 -18.26 28.78 -2.54
N PHE A 45 -19.26 27.90 -2.67
CA PHE A 45 -20.69 28.19 -2.53
C PHE A 45 -21.06 29.43 -3.35
N TYR A 46 -20.77 29.36 -4.65
CA TYR A 46 -21.05 30.42 -5.62
C TYR A 46 -20.39 31.77 -5.25
N GLY A 47 -19.21 31.71 -4.62
CA GLY A 47 -18.41 32.87 -4.22
C GLY A 47 -18.79 33.51 -2.88
N THR A 48 -19.70 32.91 -2.11
CA THR A 48 -20.10 33.46 -0.80
C THR A 48 -19.20 33.02 0.36
N LEU A 49 -18.55 31.85 0.24
CA LEU A 49 -17.66 31.29 1.25
C LEU A 49 -16.19 31.43 0.81
N LEU A 50 -15.82 32.64 0.40
CA LEU A 50 -14.43 32.96 0.06
C LEU A 50 -13.66 33.35 1.32
N ASP A 51 -12.50 32.73 1.52
CA ASP A 51 -11.51 33.20 2.48
C ASP A 51 -10.73 34.34 1.84
N ILE A 52 -10.97 35.57 2.30
CA ILE A 52 -10.35 36.77 1.74
C ILE A 52 -9.39 37.33 2.77
N ASP A 53 -8.11 37.34 2.40
CA ASP A 53 -7.11 38.08 3.13
C ASP A 53 -7.22 39.56 2.74
N HIS A 54 -7.40 40.42 3.73
CA HIS A 54 -7.52 41.86 3.56
C HIS A 54 -6.19 42.58 3.80
N ASP A 55 -5.09 41.86 3.96
CA ASP A 55 -3.76 42.47 4.02
C ASP A 55 -3.38 43.01 2.63
N GLY A 56 -3.35 44.35 2.50
CA GLY A 56 -3.09 45.06 1.25
C GLY A 56 -4.29 45.82 0.66
N GLU A 57 -4.02 46.66 -0.35
CA GLU A 57 -5.02 47.62 -0.89
C GLU A 57 -6.16 46.95 -1.69
N ASN A 58 -5.85 45.82 -2.32
CA ASN A 58 -6.79 45.07 -3.18
C ASN A 58 -7.35 43.79 -2.54
N GLY A 59 -6.71 43.26 -1.49
CA GLY A 59 -7.04 41.96 -0.90
C GLY A 59 -6.70 40.76 -1.81
N ILE A 60 -6.64 39.57 -1.21
CA ILE A 60 -6.26 38.31 -1.87
C ILE A 60 -7.28 37.23 -1.51
N VAL A 61 -7.72 36.43 -2.49
CA VAL A 61 -8.58 35.28 -2.23
C VAL A 61 -7.72 34.05 -1.97
N ARG A 62 -7.90 33.42 -0.82
CA ARG A 62 -7.26 32.15 -0.48
C ARG A 62 -8.15 31.00 -0.92
N LEU A 63 -7.61 30.14 -1.78
CA LEU A 63 -8.29 28.94 -2.26
C LEU A 63 -7.59 27.71 -1.69
N SER A 64 -8.41 26.78 -1.20
CA SER A 64 -7.91 25.46 -0.86
C SER A 64 -7.49 24.69 -2.12
N PRO A 65 -6.66 23.64 -1.99
CA PRO A 65 -6.23 22.84 -3.13
C PRO A 65 -7.37 22.29 -4.00
N TRP A 66 -8.49 21.85 -3.39
CA TRP A 66 -9.67 21.39 -4.13
C TRP A 66 -10.39 22.55 -4.86
N GLN A 67 -10.60 23.68 -4.17
CA GLN A 67 -11.24 24.86 -4.75
C GLN A 67 -10.46 25.43 -5.93
N ALA A 68 -9.13 25.49 -5.83
CA ALA A 68 -8.27 25.90 -6.94
C ALA A 68 -8.37 24.90 -8.10
N LEU A 69 -8.33 23.60 -7.81
CA LEU A 69 -8.42 22.56 -8.83
C LEU A 69 -9.73 22.68 -9.64
N THR A 70 -10.87 22.80 -8.96
CA THR A 70 -12.17 22.93 -9.62
C THR A 70 -12.32 24.26 -10.37
N LEU A 71 -11.81 25.36 -9.83
CA LEU A 71 -11.83 26.66 -10.50
C LEU A 71 -11.07 26.62 -11.83
N PHE A 72 -9.83 26.14 -11.80
CA PHE A 72 -8.96 26.10 -12.97
C PHE A 72 -9.37 25.02 -13.97
N ALA A 73 -9.76 23.83 -13.51
CA ALA A 73 -10.11 22.72 -14.41
C ALA A 73 -11.46 22.93 -15.11
N LEU A 74 -12.48 23.37 -14.36
CA LEU A 74 -13.85 23.47 -14.86
C LEU A 74 -14.12 24.81 -15.54
N ARG A 75 -13.38 25.85 -15.16
CA ARG A 75 -13.60 27.23 -15.59
C ARG A 75 -15.09 27.58 -15.52
N PRO A 76 -15.66 27.79 -14.33
CA PRO A 76 -17.04 28.26 -14.20
C PRO A 76 -17.18 29.63 -14.90
N HIS A 77 -17.68 29.64 -16.14
CA HIS A 77 -17.73 30.85 -16.97
C HIS A 77 -19.02 31.63 -16.75
N SER A 78 -18.90 32.93 -16.52
CA SER A 78 -20.00 33.88 -16.70
C SER A 78 -20.03 34.36 -18.16
N ARG A 79 -21.21 34.47 -18.76
CA ARG A 79 -21.37 35.06 -20.12
C ARG A 79 -21.04 36.56 -20.16
N PHE A 80 -20.81 37.18 -19.01
CA PHE A 80 -20.64 38.63 -18.85
C PHE A 80 -19.18 39.05 -18.64
N SER A 81 -18.26 38.09 -18.45
CA SER A 81 -16.84 38.40 -18.19
C SER A 81 -15.91 37.38 -18.85
N ALA A 82 -14.81 37.87 -19.42
CA ALA A 82 -13.71 37.03 -19.88
C ALA A 82 -12.62 37.00 -18.79
N ILE A 83 -12.09 35.82 -18.48
CA ILE A 83 -10.98 35.66 -17.53
C ILE A 83 -9.71 35.44 -18.35
N GLU A 84 -8.70 36.28 -18.10
CA GLU A 84 -7.36 36.17 -18.65
C GLU A 84 -6.35 35.98 -17.51
N TRP A 85 -5.34 35.14 -17.73
CA TRP A 85 -4.29 34.94 -16.74
C TRP A 85 -3.19 35.98 -16.93
N ALA A 86 -2.78 36.60 -15.84
CA ALA A 86 -1.78 37.68 -15.84
C ALA A 86 -0.38 37.17 -16.24
N ASP A 87 -0.10 35.91 -15.96
CA ASP A 87 1.23 35.32 -16.05
C ASP A 87 1.20 33.86 -16.54
N GLU A 88 2.34 33.41 -17.04
CA GLU A 88 2.52 32.07 -17.60
C GLU A 88 2.34 30.97 -16.55
N PHE A 89 2.71 31.23 -15.29
CA PHE A 89 2.56 30.26 -14.22
C PHE A 89 1.07 29.97 -13.94
N THR A 90 0.25 31.02 -13.82
CA THR A 90 -1.20 30.91 -13.66
C THR A 90 -1.85 30.22 -14.85
N ALA A 91 -1.38 30.48 -16.08
CA ALA A 91 -1.83 29.74 -17.26
C ALA A 91 -1.49 28.24 -17.19
N ARG A 92 -0.29 27.89 -16.70
CA ARG A 92 0.10 26.48 -16.48
C ARG A 92 -0.74 25.80 -15.40
N LEU A 93 -1.18 26.52 -14.36
CA LEU A 93 -2.09 25.96 -13.35
C LEU A 93 -3.40 25.46 -13.99
N GLU A 94 -3.92 26.14 -15.02
CA GLU A 94 -5.10 25.66 -15.75
C GLU A 94 -4.85 24.34 -16.47
N GLU A 95 -3.70 24.21 -17.14
CA GLU A 95 -3.32 22.98 -17.84
C GLU A 95 -3.15 21.81 -16.86
N TRP A 96 -2.46 22.06 -15.74
CA TRP A 96 -2.26 21.09 -14.68
C TRP A 96 -3.57 20.69 -13.99
N ALA A 97 -4.45 21.65 -13.71
CA ALA A 97 -5.75 21.38 -13.12
C ALA A 97 -6.59 20.47 -14.03
N LYS A 98 -6.59 20.73 -15.34
CA LYS A 98 -7.28 19.87 -16.33
C LYS A 98 -6.68 18.46 -16.37
N HIS A 99 -5.36 18.32 -16.32
CA HIS A 99 -4.68 17.02 -16.25
C HIS A 99 -5.10 16.24 -15.00
N ILE A 100 -5.07 16.88 -13.83
CA ILE A 100 -5.51 16.28 -12.57
C ILE A 100 -6.99 15.89 -12.64
N TRP A 101 -7.86 16.80 -13.05
CA TRP A 101 -9.31 16.60 -13.11
C TRP A 101 -9.70 15.45 -14.05
N ASN A 102 -9.10 15.39 -15.23
CA ASN A 102 -9.33 14.29 -16.17
C ASN A 102 -8.86 12.95 -15.59
N GLY A 103 -7.68 12.93 -14.96
CA GLY A 103 -7.17 11.73 -14.27
C GLY A 103 -8.10 11.24 -13.15
N LEU A 104 -8.65 12.15 -12.35
CA LEU A 104 -9.62 11.81 -11.30
C LEU A 104 -10.93 11.28 -11.90
N ARG A 105 -11.48 11.96 -12.91
CA ARG A 105 -12.74 11.57 -13.57
C ARG A 105 -12.65 10.20 -14.24
N GLU A 106 -11.51 9.90 -14.84
CA GLU A 106 -11.23 8.64 -15.54
C GLU A 106 -10.68 7.56 -14.61
N ARG A 107 -10.52 7.86 -13.31
CA ARG A 107 -9.95 6.95 -12.29
C ARG A 107 -8.53 6.47 -12.63
N ARG A 108 -7.74 7.31 -13.33
CA ARG A 108 -6.34 7.07 -13.73
C ARG A 108 -5.36 7.63 -12.71
N PHE A 109 -5.49 7.22 -11.47
CA PHE A 109 -4.58 7.58 -10.40
C PHE A 109 -4.45 6.42 -9.42
N LEU A 110 -3.36 6.38 -8.66
CA LEU A 110 -3.12 5.36 -7.65
C LEU A 110 -2.34 5.95 -6.46
N PRO A 111 -2.42 5.30 -5.29
CA PRO A 111 -1.55 5.63 -4.16
C PRO A 111 -0.07 5.51 -4.56
N ASP A 112 0.73 6.53 -4.25
CA ASP A 112 2.18 6.53 -4.45
C ASP A 112 2.84 5.86 -3.25
N ALA A 113 3.21 4.58 -3.39
CA ALA A 113 3.76 3.82 -2.27
C ALA A 113 5.03 4.45 -1.67
N SER A 114 5.87 5.08 -2.48
CA SER A 114 7.15 5.64 -2.03
C SER A 114 6.93 6.87 -1.17
N LEU A 115 6.05 7.77 -1.60
CA LEU A 115 5.73 8.98 -0.86
C LEU A 115 4.75 8.71 0.29
N TRP A 116 3.85 7.73 0.16
CA TRP A 116 2.97 7.30 1.25
C TRP A 116 3.78 6.75 2.42
N LYS A 117 4.87 6.04 2.13
CA LYS A 117 5.78 5.52 3.15
C LYS A 117 6.44 6.61 3.97
N SER A 118 6.82 7.74 3.37
CA SER A 118 7.50 8.82 4.11
C SER A 118 6.54 9.71 4.90
N THR A 119 5.23 9.59 4.68
CA THR A 119 4.24 10.54 5.21
C THR A 119 3.11 9.92 6.02
N GLY A 120 2.90 8.60 6.07
CA GLY A 120 1.69 7.95 6.61
C GLY A 120 1.08 8.46 7.94
N GLY A 121 -0.24 8.25 8.09
CA GLY A 121 -0.96 8.30 9.37
C GLY A 121 -2.50 8.36 9.28
N ALA A 122 -3.16 8.69 10.40
CA ALA A 122 -4.61 8.50 10.65
C ALA A 122 -5.51 9.56 9.97
N TRP A 123 -6.85 9.40 10.04
CA TRP A 123 -7.87 10.24 9.37
C TRP A 123 -7.70 11.78 9.54
N SER A 124 -7.12 12.25 10.65
CA SER A 124 -6.77 13.68 10.86
C SER A 124 -5.63 14.19 9.97
N GLU A 125 -5.07 13.33 9.13
CA GLU A 125 -3.86 13.56 8.34
C GLU A 125 -4.11 13.26 6.86
N ALA A 126 -5.32 13.46 6.33
CA ALA A 126 -5.62 13.31 4.90
C ALA A 126 -4.58 14.01 3.98
N GLY A 127 -4.01 15.14 4.44
CA GLY A 127 -2.89 15.85 3.79
C GLY A 127 -1.56 15.09 3.72
N ARG A 128 -1.51 13.85 4.22
CA ARG A 128 -0.41 12.89 4.13
C ARG A 128 -0.70 11.73 3.18
N THR A 129 -1.90 11.64 2.60
CA THR A 129 -2.13 10.77 1.44
C THR A 129 -1.32 11.27 0.24
N ARG A 130 -0.79 10.36 -0.57
CA ARG A 130 0.06 10.68 -1.72
C ARG A 130 -0.42 9.95 -2.95
N TRP A 131 -0.82 10.68 -3.96
CA TRP A 131 -1.49 10.16 -5.14
C TRP A 131 -0.69 10.50 -6.38
N ARG A 132 -0.36 9.49 -7.18
CA ARG A 132 0.31 9.66 -8.47
C ARG A 132 -0.64 9.38 -9.62
N GLY A 133 -0.35 9.98 -10.77
CA GLY A 133 -1.06 9.70 -12.01
C GLY A 133 -0.72 8.30 -12.49
N ALA A 134 -1.63 7.68 -13.24
CA ALA A 134 -1.28 6.48 -14.00
C ALA A 134 -0.33 6.80 -15.16
N ASP A 135 -0.40 8.02 -15.69
CA ASP A 135 0.49 8.57 -16.70
C ASP A 135 1.52 9.51 -16.07
N ASP A 136 2.58 9.80 -16.82
CA ASP A 136 3.61 10.76 -16.39
C ASP A 136 3.00 12.14 -16.16
N ASP A 137 3.30 12.70 -14.99
CA ASP A 137 2.88 14.05 -14.64
C ASP A 137 3.78 15.08 -15.33
N PRO A 138 3.22 16.16 -15.91
CA PRO A 138 3.99 17.15 -16.67
C PRO A 138 4.91 18.00 -15.78
N ASP A 139 4.68 18.00 -14.46
CA ASP A 139 5.50 18.70 -13.47
C ASP A 139 5.36 18.00 -12.10
N PRO A 140 6.44 17.90 -11.29
CA PRO A 140 6.37 17.32 -9.94
C PRO A 140 5.33 17.96 -9.02
N PHE A 141 5.01 19.24 -9.22
CA PHE A 141 3.97 19.93 -8.46
C PHE A 141 2.58 19.33 -8.68
N VAL A 142 2.30 18.74 -9.85
CA VAL A 142 0.99 18.16 -10.20
C VAL A 142 0.63 17.01 -9.25
N ALA A 143 1.57 16.12 -8.96
CA ALA A 143 1.35 15.02 -8.02
C ALA A 143 1.07 15.55 -6.60
N THR A 144 1.79 16.61 -6.19
CA THR A 144 1.60 17.28 -4.89
C THR A 144 0.22 17.92 -4.80
N TRP A 145 -0.16 18.71 -5.81
CA TRP A 145 -1.46 19.36 -5.87
C TRP A 145 -2.60 18.36 -5.92
N ARG A 146 -2.52 17.30 -6.76
CA ARG A 146 -3.49 16.20 -6.77
C ARG A 146 -3.69 15.63 -5.37
N SER A 147 -2.59 15.35 -4.68
CA SER A 147 -2.64 14.75 -3.36
C SER A 147 -3.33 15.65 -2.34
N LEU A 148 -2.99 16.94 -2.35
CA LEU A 148 -3.59 17.92 -1.46
C LEU A 148 -5.06 18.19 -1.80
N ALA A 149 -5.43 18.18 -3.09
CA ALA A 149 -6.80 18.38 -3.53
C ALA A 149 -7.71 17.20 -3.13
N VAL A 150 -7.25 15.95 -3.31
CA VAL A 150 -7.99 14.76 -2.85
C VAL A 150 -8.14 14.78 -1.33
N ALA A 151 -7.07 15.13 -0.60
CA ALA A 151 -7.11 15.25 0.86
C ALA A 151 -8.12 16.32 1.34
N ASP A 152 -8.10 17.49 0.71
CA ASP A 152 -9.00 18.60 1.00
C ASP A 152 -10.46 18.21 0.72
N TRP A 153 -10.73 17.61 -0.45
CA TRP A 153 -12.05 17.10 -0.81
C TRP A 153 -12.59 16.08 0.20
N LEU A 154 -11.79 15.07 0.53
CA LEU A 154 -12.14 14.06 1.52
C LEU A 154 -12.41 14.68 2.89
N SER A 155 -11.73 15.77 3.27
CA SER A 155 -11.91 16.40 4.58
C SER A 155 -13.20 17.22 4.70
N ARG A 156 -13.65 17.81 3.58
CA ARG A 156 -14.82 18.71 3.53
C ARG A 156 -16.14 17.97 3.54
N ASP A 157 -16.21 16.81 2.88
CA ASP A 157 -17.44 16.02 2.75
C ASP A 157 -17.59 15.02 3.91
N PRO A 158 -18.60 15.16 4.79
CA PRO A 158 -18.84 14.21 5.88
C PRO A 158 -19.12 12.77 5.45
N GLU A 159 -19.78 12.57 4.30
CA GLU A 159 -20.13 11.25 3.78
C GLU A 159 -18.87 10.54 3.28
N LEU A 160 -18.05 11.22 2.48
CA LEU A 160 -16.78 10.68 2.00
C LEU A 160 -15.82 10.34 3.16
N ARG A 161 -15.82 11.15 4.23
CA ARG A 161 -15.07 10.81 5.45
C ARG A 161 -15.54 9.50 6.07
N GLY A 162 -16.84 9.27 6.11
CA GLY A 162 -17.42 8.01 6.60
C GLY A 162 -16.96 6.82 5.75
N ILE A 163 -17.09 6.92 4.43
CA ILE A 163 -16.66 5.89 3.49
C ILE A 163 -15.16 5.60 3.64
N TRP A 164 -14.33 6.64 3.69
CA TRP A 164 -12.89 6.48 3.89
C TRP A 164 -12.56 5.83 5.23
N GLY A 165 -13.26 6.20 6.30
CA GLY A 165 -13.09 5.56 7.61
C GLY A 165 -13.38 4.06 7.58
N GLU A 166 -14.42 3.64 6.86
CA GLU A 166 -14.75 2.23 6.64
C GLU A 166 -13.68 1.50 5.82
N ILE A 167 -13.13 2.15 4.80
CA ILE A 167 -11.99 1.63 4.01
C ILE A 167 -10.77 1.43 4.91
N VAL A 168 -10.39 2.43 5.71
CA VAL A 168 -9.24 2.33 6.63
C VAL A 168 -9.47 1.26 7.69
N ARG A 169 -10.70 1.08 8.19
CA ARG A 169 -11.02 0.01 9.14
C ARG A 169 -10.92 -1.38 8.51
N THR A 170 -11.32 -1.51 7.25
CA THR A 170 -11.26 -2.76 6.48
C THR A 170 -9.82 -3.07 6.05
N TYR A 171 -9.03 -2.04 5.75
CA TYR A 171 -7.64 -2.12 5.32
C TYR A 171 -6.74 -1.23 6.20
N PRO A 172 -6.44 -1.65 7.45
CA PRO A 172 -5.65 -0.83 8.39
C PRO A 172 -4.26 -0.44 7.86
N LEU A 173 -3.72 -1.25 6.94
CA LEU A 173 -2.44 -1.02 6.28
C LEU A 173 -2.37 0.29 5.48
N ILE A 174 -3.51 0.88 5.11
CA ILE A 174 -3.58 2.21 4.48
C ILE A 174 -3.04 3.31 5.42
N ALA A 175 -3.25 3.15 6.73
CA ALA A 175 -2.87 4.12 7.75
C ALA A 175 -1.58 3.74 8.53
N SER A 176 -1.01 2.55 8.26
CA SER A 176 0.18 2.08 8.97
C SER A 176 1.45 2.81 8.52
N PRO A 177 2.31 3.26 9.46
CA PRO A 177 3.64 3.76 9.14
C PRO A 177 4.52 2.68 8.51
N SER A 178 5.31 3.10 7.53
CA SER A 178 6.11 2.30 6.58
C SER A 178 7.16 1.34 7.12
N GLY A 179 7.47 1.36 8.42
CA GLY A 179 8.53 0.53 9.00
C GLY A 179 8.22 -0.97 9.11
N GLN A 180 6.99 -1.41 8.82
CA GLN A 180 6.55 -2.79 9.01
C GLN A 180 6.48 -3.62 7.72
N TRP A 181 6.89 -3.07 6.57
CA TRP A 181 6.59 -3.72 5.29
C TRP A 181 7.85 -4.07 4.48
N THR A 182 7.87 -5.32 4.01
CA THR A 182 8.87 -5.90 3.10
C THR A 182 8.15 -6.37 1.82
N GLY A 183 8.34 -5.68 0.69
CA GLY A 183 7.67 -6.04 -0.57
C GLY A 183 7.92 -5.06 -1.73
N THR A 184 7.21 -5.27 -2.84
CA THR A 184 7.15 -4.40 -4.04
C THR A 184 5.89 -3.52 -4.04
N GLU A 185 5.86 -2.40 -4.76
CA GLU A 185 4.70 -1.47 -4.75
C GLU A 185 3.36 -2.19 -5.03
N ASP A 186 3.36 -3.15 -5.96
CA ASP A 186 2.18 -3.95 -6.29
C ASP A 186 1.66 -4.78 -5.11
N ASP A 187 2.55 -5.27 -4.24
CA ASP A 187 2.17 -6.04 -3.05
C ASP A 187 1.46 -5.14 -2.04
N TRP A 188 1.90 -3.89 -1.91
CA TRP A 188 1.23 -2.92 -1.05
C TRP A 188 -0.14 -2.56 -1.61
N LEU A 189 -0.25 -2.30 -2.91
CA LEU A 189 -1.52 -1.99 -3.58
C LEU A 189 -2.55 -3.13 -3.43
N GLU A 190 -2.12 -4.39 -3.47
CA GLU A 190 -3.00 -5.54 -3.19
C GLU A 190 -3.43 -5.60 -1.73
N GLN A 191 -2.50 -5.39 -0.79
CA GLN A 191 -2.78 -5.45 0.63
C GLN A 191 -3.77 -4.36 1.08
N ILE A 192 -3.71 -3.17 0.49
CA ILE A 192 -4.68 -2.10 0.75
C ILE A 192 -6.00 -2.27 -0.03
N GLY A 193 -6.14 -3.34 -0.83
CA GLY A 193 -7.34 -3.62 -1.61
C GLY A 193 -7.50 -2.75 -2.86
N TRP A 194 -6.44 -2.05 -3.30
CA TRP A 194 -6.50 -1.16 -4.47
C TRP A 194 -6.65 -1.92 -5.79
N LEU A 195 -6.04 -3.12 -5.87
CA LEU A 195 -6.05 -3.95 -7.09
C LEU A 195 -7.30 -4.83 -7.24
N GLY A 196 -8.32 -4.61 -6.39
CA GLY A 196 -9.59 -5.34 -6.43
C GLY A 196 -9.73 -6.37 -5.30
N ASP A 197 -10.60 -7.35 -5.52
CA ASP A 197 -10.91 -8.37 -4.52
C ASP A 197 -9.65 -9.12 -4.09
N ARG A 198 -9.49 -9.30 -2.78
CA ARG A 198 -8.39 -10.12 -2.26
C ARG A 198 -8.57 -11.55 -2.76
N PRO A 199 -7.48 -12.23 -3.18
CA PRO A 199 -7.56 -13.65 -3.43
C PRO A 199 -8.07 -14.36 -2.17
N PRO A 200 -9.03 -15.30 -2.28
CA PRO A 200 -9.55 -16.06 -1.14
C PRO A 200 -8.55 -17.10 -0.61
N PHE A 201 -7.27 -16.93 -0.92
CA PHE A 201 -6.17 -17.81 -0.59
C PHE A 201 -4.88 -17.00 -0.42
N VAL A 202 -3.90 -17.61 0.24
CA VAL A 202 -2.53 -17.15 0.32
C VAL A 202 -1.62 -18.12 -0.44
N VAL A 203 -0.54 -17.60 -1.03
CA VAL A 203 0.49 -18.43 -1.66
C VAL A 203 1.54 -18.75 -0.60
N GLY A 204 1.73 -20.04 -0.34
CA GLY A 204 2.76 -20.58 0.53
C GLY A 204 3.72 -21.50 -0.22
N LEU A 205 4.67 -22.08 0.51
CA LEU A 205 5.56 -23.11 0.00
C LEU A 205 5.37 -24.41 0.74
N ARG A 206 5.39 -25.52 0.03
CA ARG A 206 5.42 -26.87 0.59
C ARG A 206 6.73 -27.55 0.21
N LEU A 207 7.47 -28.03 1.21
CA LEU A 207 8.64 -28.85 1.02
C LEU A 207 8.26 -30.31 1.25
N VAL A 208 8.38 -31.12 0.20
CA VAL A 208 8.05 -32.55 0.21
C VAL A 208 9.34 -33.36 0.22
N GLU A 209 9.41 -34.30 1.15
CA GLU A 209 10.53 -35.23 1.26
C GLU A 209 10.54 -36.27 0.13
N PRO A 210 11.72 -36.65 -0.38
CA PRO A 210 11.84 -37.66 -1.42
C PRO A 210 11.40 -39.06 -0.95
N SER A 211 10.78 -39.84 -1.83
CA SER A 211 10.34 -41.21 -1.55
C SER A 211 11.48 -42.25 -1.58
N GLU A 212 12.47 -42.08 -2.47
CA GLU A 212 13.62 -42.97 -2.60
C GLU A 212 14.97 -42.30 -2.23
N GLU A 213 16.05 -43.09 -2.25
CA GLU A 213 17.37 -42.67 -1.76
C GLU A 213 18.14 -42.09 -2.93
N GLY A 214 18.61 -40.85 -2.80
CA GLY A 214 19.22 -40.13 -3.92
C GLY A 214 18.22 -39.35 -4.78
N ASP A 215 16.93 -39.41 -4.46
CA ASP A 215 15.92 -38.55 -5.05
C ASP A 215 16.02 -37.11 -4.52
N VAL A 216 15.56 -36.16 -5.33
CA VAL A 216 15.56 -34.73 -5.01
C VAL A 216 14.36 -34.34 -4.14
N TRP A 217 14.58 -33.40 -3.23
CA TRP A 217 13.50 -32.77 -2.48
C TRP A 217 12.64 -31.94 -3.41
N THR A 218 11.33 -32.00 -3.24
CA THR A 218 10.41 -31.20 -4.06
C THR A 218 9.93 -29.98 -3.28
N LEU A 219 10.21 -28.79 -3.82
CA LEU A 219 9.63 -27.54 -3.35
C LEU A 219 8.50 -27.14 -4.29
N GLU A 220 7.32 -26.88 -3.76
CA GLU A 220 6.19 -26.42 -4.56
C GLU A 220 5.50 -25.22 -3.95
N ALA A 221 5.05 -24.31 -4.81
CA ALA A 221 4.11 -23.29 -4.39
C ALA A 221 2.73 -23.93 -4.14
N VAL A 222 2.09 -23.56 -3.04
CA VAL A 222 0.75 -24.03 -2.67
C VAL A 222 -0.17 -22.85 -2.44
N PHE A 223 -1.44 -23.01 -2.78
CA PHE A 223 -2.49 -22.08 -2.44
C PHE A 223 -3.24 -22.61 -1.22
N ILE A 224 -3.26 -21.82 -0.16
CA ILE A 224 -3.92 -22.16 1.09
C ILE A 224 -5.10 -21.20 1.22
N ALA A 225 -6.33 -21.72 1.25
CA ALA A 225 -7.51 -20.89 1.48
C ALA A 225 -7.37 -20.08 2.78
N VAL A 226 -7.94 -18.88 2.86
CA VAL A 226 -7.83 -18.03 4.07
C VAL A 226 -8.44 -18.69 5.30
N ASP A 227 -9.41 -19.58 5.11
CA ASP A 227 -10.04 -20.40 6.15
C ASP A 227 -9.34 -21.76 6.36
N ASP A 228 -8.17 -21.96 5.74
CA ASP A 228 -7.38 -23.19 5.70
C ASP A 228 -8.17 -24.44 5.21
N SER A 229 -9.34 -24.27 4.56
CA SER A 229 -10.21 -25.38 4.13
C SER A 229 -9.70 -26.15 2.92
N VAL A 230 -8.92 -25.49 2.05
CA VAL A 230 -8.39 -26.05 0.80
C VAL A 230 -6.91 -25.72 0.68
N ILE A 231 -6.10 -26.75 0.42
CA ILE A 231 -4.69 -26.62 0.05
C ILE A 231 -4.51 -27.22 -1.34
N ALA A 232 -4.25 -26.38 -2.34
CA ALA A 232 -4.05 -26.80 -3.74
C ALA A 232 -2.60 -26.55 -4.17
N SER A 233 -2.05 -27.44 -5.00
CA SER A 233 -0.73 -27.21 -5.62
C SER A 233 -0.83 -26.09 -6.66
N ALA A 234 0.24 -25.32 -6.84
CA ALA A 234 0.33 -24.31 -7.88
C ALA A 234 0.15 -24.87 -9.30
N ARG A 235 0.39 -26.17 -9.48
CA ARG A 235 0.17 -26.88 -10.75
C ARG A 235 -1.31 -27.06 -11.08
N ASP A 236 -2.17 -27.10 -10.07
CA ASP A 236 -3.60 -27.39 -10.19
C ASP A 236 -4.45 -26.27 -9.59
N ILE A 237 -4.39 -25.08 -10.19
CA ILE A 237 -5.15 -23.91 -9.73
C ILE A 237 -6.67 -24.19 -9.80
N PRO A 238 -7.40 -24.17 -8.67
CA PRO A 238 -8.86 -24.29 -8.67
C PRO A 238 -9.51 -23.25 -9.59
N ARG A 239 -10.58 -23.65 -10.30
CA ARG A 239 -11.23 -22.77 -11.29
C ARG A 239 -11.68 -21.43 -10.69
N ALA A 240 -12.08 -21.42 -9.43
CA ALA A 240 -12.48 -20.23 -8.69
C ALA A 240 -11.31 -19.24 -8.44
N TRP A 241 -10.06 -19.70 -8.49
CA TRP A 241 -8.87 -18.93 -8.15
C TRP A 241 -8.09 -18.42 -9.37
N ARG A 242 -8.40 -18.95 -10.57
CA ARG A 242 -7.80 -18.51 -11.84
C ARG A 242 -7.87 -17.01 -12.12
N PRO A 243 -8.93 -16.27 -11.75
CA PRO A 243 -8.96 -14.81 -11.92
C PRO A 243 -7.82 -14.07 -11.21
N TYR A 244 -7.20 -14.68 -10.19
CA TYR A 244 -6.14 -14.08 -9.37
C TYR A 244 -4.73 -14.49 -9.80
N GLU A 245 -4.53 -14.92 -11.06
CA GLU A 245 -3.22 -15.35 -11.59
C GLU A 245 -2.12 -14.29 -11.39
N SER A 246 -2.44 -13.01 -11.56
CA SER A 246 -1.48 -11.92 -11.31
C SER A 246 -1.05 -11.82 -9.84
N SER A 247 -1.93 -12.15 -8.88
CA SER A 247 -1.57 -12.23 -7.46
C SER A 247 -0.66 -13.42 -7.16
N ILE A 248 -0.88 -14.54 -7.85
CA ILE A 248 -0.02 -15.74 -7.73
C ILE A 248 1.40 -15.41 -8.18
N GLN A 249 1.55 -14.82 -9.36
CA GLN A 249 2.86 -14.46 -9.92
C GLN A 249 3.61 -13.47 -9.03
N ARG A 250 2.89 -12.50 -8.44
CA ARG A 250 3.47 -11.54 -7.49
C ARG A 250 3.97 -12.21 -6.22
N ALA A 251 3.19 -13.11 -5.64
CA ALA A 251 3.61 -13.83 -4.44
C ALA A 251 4.86 -14.70 -4.69
N ILE A 252 4.95 -15.35 -5.86
CA ILE A 252 6.16 -16.10 -6.26
C ILE A 252 7.36 -15.16 -6.38
N ARG A 253 7.22 -14.01 -7.05
CA ARG A 253 8.28 -12.99 -7.13
C ARG A 253 8.73 -12.50 -5.75
N ARG A 254 7.79 -12.31 -4.81
CA ARG A 254 8.11 -11.92 -3.42
C ARG A 254 8.94 -12.97 -2.72
N ILE A 255 8.57 -14.25 -2.85
CA ILE A 255 9.32 -15.38 -2.29
C ILE A 255 10.75 -15.39 -2.85
N CYS A 256 10.90 -15.27 -4.17
CA CYS A 256 12.21 -15.19 -4.82
C CYS A 256 13.01 -13.95 -4.39
N ALA A 257 12.36 -12.81 -4.14
CA ALA A 257 13.04 -11.61 -3.63
C ALA A 257 13.59 -11.80 -2.21
N ILE A 258 12.88 -12.54 -1.35
CA ILE A 258 13.32 -12.88 0.01
C ILE A 258 14.45 -13.93 -0.03
N VAL A 259 14.34 -14.89 -0.94
CA VAL A 259 15.26 -16.03 -1.06
C VAL A 259 15.72 -16.17 -2.53
N PRO A 260 16.73 -15.37 -2.96
CA PRO A 260 17.07 -15.21 -4.39
C PRO A 260 17.46 -16.49 -5.13
N TRP A 261 18.01 -17.48 -4.43
CA TRP A 261 18.46 -18.72 -5.05
C TRP A 261 17.32 -19.70 -5.39
N LEU A 262 16.10 -19.41 -4.91
CA LEU A 262 14.89 -20.13 -5.32
C LEU A 262 14.34 -19.61 -6.65
N ASP A 263 14.90 -18.55 -7.21
CA ASP A 263 14.50 -18.02 -8.51
C ASP A 263 15.09 -18.87 -9.65
N ALA A 264 14.21 -19.51 -10.42
CA ALA A 264 14.56 -20.26 -11.62
C ALA A 264 14.40 -19.43 -12.92
N GLY A 265 14.13 -18.12 -12.80
CA GLY A 265 13.95 -17.19 -13.92
C GLY A 265 12.48 -17.02 -14.32
N GLU A 266 11.81 -18.10 -14.72
CA GLU A 266 10.37 -18.10 -15.07
C GLU A 266 9.48 -18.70 -13.95
N GLY A 267 10.01 -18.82 -12.73
CA GLY A 267 9.23 -19.34 -11.60
C GLY A 267 10.08 -19.76 -10.42
N LEU A 268 9.43 -20.47 -9.50
CA LEU A 268 10.07 -21.04 -8.33
C LEU A 268 10.81 -22.32 -8.70
N ARG A 269 12.05 -22.47 -8.20
CA ARG A 269 12.78 -23.73 -8.25
C ARG A 269 12.00 -24.84 -7.55
N THR A 270 11.82 -25.97 -8.24
CA THR A 270 10.97 -27.07 -7.74
C THR A 270 11.72 -28.26 -7.19
N GLU A 271 13.01 -28.39 -7.53
CA GLU A 271 13.85 -29.51 -7.11
C GLU A 271 15.05 -28.98 -6.34
N LEU A 272 15.25 -29.51 -5.13
CA LEU A 272 16.33 -29.14 -4.22
C LEU A 272 17.20 -30.37 -3.92
N SER A 273 18.51 -30.19 -3.89
CA SER A 273 19.43 -31.18 -3.33
C SER A 273 19.25 -31.30 -1.81
N ASN A 274 19.87 -32.30 -1.17
CA ASN A 274 19.89 -32.39 0.29
C ASN A 274 20.49 -31.15 0.95
N GLU A 275 21.61 -30.65 0.42
CA GLU A 275 22.28 -29.43 0.89
C GLU A 275 21.36 -28.20 0.77
N GLU A 276 20.66 -28.08 -0.35
CA GLU A 276 19.72 -26.97 -0.61
C GLU A 276 18.46 -27.06 0.27
N ALA A 277 17.92 -28.27 0.48
CA ALA A 277 16.81 -28.51 1.38
C ALA A 277 17.19 -28.19 2.84
N TRP A 278 18.40 -28.59 3.25
CA TRP A 278 18.97 -28.25 4.55
C TRP A 278 19.08 -26.74 4.73
N ARG A 279 19.66 -26.03 3.76
CA ARG A 279 19.77 -24.56 3.78
C ARG A 279 18.40 -23.88 3.83
N PHE A 280 17.45 -24.34 3.02
CA PHE A 280 16.09 -23.82 3.02
C PHE A 280 15.45 -23.95 4.41
N LEU A 281 15.56 -25.13 5.03
CA LEU A 281 14.97 -25.41 6.32
C LEU A 281 15.64 -24.60 7.44
N SER A 282 16.97 -24.60 7.50
CA SER A 282 17.74 -23.99 8.59
C SER A 282 17.78 -22.46 8.58
N GLU A 283 17.85 -21.84 7.40
CA GLU A 283 18.03 -20.39 7.26
C GLU A 283 16.82 -19.69 6.67
N ASP A 284 16.34 -20.17 5.52
CA ASP A 284 15.39 -19.40 4.70
C ASP A 284 13.94 -19.55 5.19
N SER A 285 13.60 -20.66 5.84
CA SER A 285 12.27 -20.90 6.41
C SER A 285 11.88 -19.83 7.44
N LEU A 286 12.86 -19.35 8.22
CA LEU A 286 12.62 -18.28 9.20
C LEU A 286 12.36 -16.95 8.50
N LYS A 287 13.21 -16.57 7.55
CA LYS A 287 13.05 -15.31 6.77
C LYS A 287 11.69 -15.25 6.07
N LEU A 288 11.29 -16.37 5.45
CA LEU A 288 10.01 -16.49 4.77
C LEU A 288 8.83 -16.39 5.75
N THR A 289 8.91 -17.07 6.90
CA THR A 289 7.86 -17.01 7.93
C THR A 289 7.74 -15.60 8.52
N GLU A 290 8.85 -14.92 8.80
CA GLU A 290 8.89 -13.53 9.28
C GLU A 290 8.32 -12.55 8.24
N ALA A 291 8.49 -12.85 6.96
CA ALA A 291 7.86 -12.12 5.85
C ALA A 291 6.41 -12.56 5.56
N GLY A 292 5.79 -13.34 6.45
CA GLY A 292 4.39 -13.77 6.37
C GLY A 292 4.09 -14.79 5.28
N VAL A 293 5.09 -15.51 4.76
CA VAL A 293 4.89 -16.63 3.83
C VAL A 293 4.52 -17.88 4.63
N ARG A 294 3.41 -18.53 4.26
CA ARG A 294 2.99 -19.80 4.89
C ARG A 294 3.88 -20.93 4.37
N LEU A 295 4.42 -21.74 5.29
CA LEU A 295 5.27 -22.89 4.97
C LEU A 295 4.61 -24.19 5.44
N LEU A 296 4.53 -25.17 4.55
CA LEU A 296 4.17 -26.56 4.85
C LEU A 296 5.47 -27.38 4.79
N LEU A 297 6.05 -27.61 5.96
CA LEU A 297 7.29 -28.35 6.11
C LEU A 297 6.98 -29.79 6.57
N PRO A 298 7.89 -30.75 6.37
CA PRO A 298 7.73 -32.10 6.90
C PRO A 298 7.48 -32.09 8.41
N ASP A 299 6.59 -32.97 8.90
CA ASP A 299 6.17 -33.01 10.30
C ASP A 299 7.35 -33.12 11.28
N TRP A 300 8.34 -33.93 10.92
CA TRP A 300 9.53 -34.17 11.73
C TRP A 300 10.37 -32.89 11.95
N TRP A 301 10.31 -31.93 11.03
CA TRP A 301 11.02 -30.66 11.18
C TRP A 301 10.38 -29.77 12.24
N HIS A 302 9.05 -29.79 12.31
CA HIS A 302 8.30 -29.10 13.36
C HIS A 302 8.64 -29.66 14.74
N ASP A 303 8.71 -30.99 14.86
CA ASP A 303 9.09 -31.68 16.10
C ASP A 303 10.50 -31.26 16.59
N ILE A 304 11.48 -31.21 15.68
CA ILE A 304 12.87 -30.81 16.01
C ILE A 304 12.92 -29.36 16.51
N ARG A 305 12.23 -28.44 15.82
CA ARG A 305 12.21 -27.03 16.24
C ARG A 305 11.57 -26.84 17.61
N GLN A 306 10.45 -27.52 17.88
CA GLN A 306 9.80 -27.46 19.19
C GLN A 306 10.67 -28.03 20.32
N ALA A 307 11.37 -29.13 20.05
CA ALA A 307 12.29 -29.75 21.01
C ALA A 307 13.45 -28.80 21.36
N GLN A 308 14.10 -28.18 20.36
CA GLN A 308 15.21 -27.24 20.57
C GLN A 308 14.78 -25.97 21.31
N LEU A 309 13.60 -25.41 20.98
CA LEU A 309 13.03 -24.27 21.69
C LEU A 309 12.78 -24.60 23.17
N SER A 310 12.22 -25.79 23.44
CA SER A 310 11.96 -26.26 24.81
C SER A 310 13.24 -26.45 25.63
N ILE A 311 14.33 -26.86 24.99
CA ILE A 311 15.65 -27.01 25.63
C ILE A 311 16.24 -25.63 25.94
N LYS A 312 16.22 -24.68 25.00
CA LYS A 312 16.70 -23.30 25.23
C LYS A 312 15.89 -22.59 26.33
N ALA A 313 14.57 -22.81 26.38
CA ALA A 313 13.72 -22.28 27.44
C ALA A 313 14.05 -22.87 28.83
N LYS A 314 14.38 -24.17 28.90
CA LYS A 314 14.79 -24.84 30.15
C LYS A 314 16.20 -24.44 30.62
N LEU A 315 17.09 -24.08 29.69
CA LEU A 315 18.47 -23.68 29.98
C LEU A 315 18.63 -22.18 30.30
N SER A 316 17.59 -21.36 30.08
CA SER A 316 17.57 -19.96 30.48
C SER A 316 17.20 -19.84 31.96
N PRO A 317 18.13 -19.51 32.89
CA PRO A 317 17.79 -19.35 34.28
C PRO A 317 17.20 -17.95 34.53
N SER A 318 16.16 -17.91 35.36
CA SER A 318 15.63 -16.73 36.07
C SER A 318 15.09 -15.56 35.23
N VAL A 319 13.79 -15.61 34.95
CA VAL A 319 12.91 -14.44 35.16
C VAL A 319 12.01 -14.80 36.35
N ASN A 320 12.01 -13.95 37.37
CA ASN A 320 11.44 -14.19 38.69
C ASN A 320 10.06 -14.86 38.70
N ALA A 321 9.98 -15.95 39.45
CA ALA A 321 8.78 -16.69 39.79
C ALA A 321 7.91 -15.97 40.84
N GLU A 322 7.51 -14.73 40.57
CA GLU A 322 6.48 -14.01 41.32
C GLU A 322 5.49 -13.34 40.36
N SER A 323 4.80 -14.14 39.56
CA SER A 323 3.49 -13.79 38.99
C SER A 323 2.82 -15.06 38.43
N LEU A 324 2.62 -16.05 39.30
CA LEU A 324 1.86 -17.27 39.02
C LEU A 324 0.38 -17.10 39.43
N PHE A 325 -0.30 -16.08 38.91
CA PHE A 325 -1.77 -16.02 38.95
C PHE A 325 -2.31 -15.57 37.60
N GLY A 326 -2.71 -16.55 36.80
CA GLY A 326 -3.34 -16.34 35.50
C GLY A 326 -3.27 -17.55 34.58
N LEU A 327 -3.48 -18.77 35.10
CA LEU A 327 -3.43 -20.03 34.34
C LEU A 327 -4.60 -20.25 33.36
N GLU A 328 -5.28 -19.19 32.91
CA GLU A 328 -6.44 -19.30 32.01
C GLU A 328 -6.24 -18.67 30.61
N ARG A 329 -5.00 -18.40 30.19
CA ARG A 329 -4.74 -17.92 28.81
C ARG A 329 -3.55 -18.62 28.15
N LEU A 330 -3.61 -19.96 28.10
CA LEU A 330 -2.80 -20.77 27.18
C LEU A 330 -3.53 -20.90 25.84
N ALA A 331 -3.66 -19.79 25.12
CA ALA A 331 -3.89 -19.73 23.68
C ALA A 331 -3.35 -18.36 23.25
N ASP A 332 -2.49 -18.36 22.24
CA ASP A 332 -1.77 -17.20 21.69
C ASP A 332 -0.55 -16.72 22.49
N PHE A 333 0.53 -17.50 22.42
CA PHE A 333 1.87 -16.96 22.63
C PHE A 333 2.52 -16.62 21.28
N ASP A 334 2.61 -15.31 21.04
CA ASP A 334 3.30 -14.66 19.93
C ASP A 334 4.82 -14.80 20.15
N TRP A 335 5.47 -15.70 19.40
CA TRP A 335 6.86 -16.12 19.61
C TRP A 335 7.85 -15.19 18.89
N ARG A 336 7.90 -13.91 19.24
CA ARG A 336 9.03 -13.06 18.84
C ARG A 336 10.11 -13.13 19.92
N VAL A 337 11.33 -13.40 19.48
CA VAL A 337 12.61 -13.43 20.24
C VAL A 337 13.07 -14.80 20.72
N ALA A 338 13.65 -15.57 19.79
CA ALA A 338 14.79 -16.44 20.05
C ALA A 338 15.73 -16.40 18.82
N THR A 339 16.52 -15.33 18.73
CA THR A 339 17.57 -15.15 17.73
C THR A 339 18.74 -16.10 17.99
N ASN A 340 18.74 -17.24 17.32
CA ASN A 340 19.89 -17.92 16.67
C ASN A 340 19.57 -19.41 16.51
N GLY A 341 19.29 -19.81 15.27
CA GLY A 341 19.75 -21.06 14.66
C GLY A 341 19.27 -22.40 15.23
N ILE A 342 19.11 -23.35 14.31
CA ILE A 342 18.99 -24.77 14.60
C ILE A 342 20.41 -25.31 14.73
N GLU A 343 20.74 -25.92 15.88
CA GLU A 343 22.00 -26.65 16.09
C GLU A 343 21.82 -28.07 15.57
N LEU A 344 21.82 -28.24 14.26
CA LEU A 344 21.88 -29.55 13.61
C LEU A 344 22.87 -29.40 12.46
N THR A 345 23.82 -30.32 12.31
CA THR A 345 24.72 -30.31 11.15
C THR A 345 24.04 -30.93 9.93
N GLU A 346 24.57 -30.69 8.74
CA GLU A 346 24.06 -31.29 7.50
C GLU A 346 24.13 -32.83 7.55
N GLU A 347 25.18 -33.38 8.16
CA GLU A 347 25.33 -34.83 8.34
C GLU A 347 24.25 -35.40 9.28
N GLU A 348 23.94 -34.68 10.36
CA GLU A 348 22.88 -35.05 11.29
C GLU A 348 21.48 -34.92 10.65
N PHE A 349 21.26 -33.92 9.80
CA PHE A 349 20.05 -33.80 8.99
C PHE A 349 19.87 -35.02 8.07
N THR A 350 20.93 -35.40 7.36
CA THR A 350 20.90 -36.55 6.45
C THR A 350 20.57 -37.82 7.22
N ALA A 351 21.23 -38.05 8.36
CA ALA A 351 20.98 -39.19 9.23
C ALA A 351 19.55 -39.20 9.83
N LEU A 352 18.99 -38.04 10.20
CA LEU A 352 17.64 -37.92 10.75
C LEU A 352 16.56 -38.15 9.68
N ALA A 353 16.73 -37.58 8.49
CA ALA A 353 15.88 -37.82 7.34
C ALA A 353 15.87 -39.33 6.99
N GLU A 354 17.04 -39.97 7.01
CA GLU A 354 17.18 -41.42 6.82
C GLU A 354 16.46 -42.22 7.92
N GLN A 355 16.65 -41.86 9.20
CA GLN A 355 16.07 -42.60 10.32
C GLN A 355 14.54 -42.54 10.30
N LYS A 356 13.95 -41.37 10.03
CA LYS A 356 12.49 -41.21 9.88
C LYS A 356 11.96 -41.98 8.67
N ARG A 357 12.68 -42.00 7.55
CA ARG A 357 12.32 -42.79 6.35
C ARG A 357 12.26 -44.30 6.63
N ARG A 358 13.19 -44.83 7.43
CA ARG A 358 13.15 -46.25 7.85
C ARG A 358 11.95 -46.57 8.75
N LEU A 359 11.56 -45.64 9.62
CA LEU A 359 10.42 -45.81 10.53
C LEU A 359 9.06 -45.79 9.79
N ILE A 360 8.94 -44.98 8.74
CA ILE A 360 7.69 -44.87 7.95
C ILE A 360 7.51 -46.09 7.02
N ARG A 361 8.59 -46.65 6.47
CA ARG A 361 8.53 -47.88 5.62
C ARG A 361 8.13 -49.17 6.36
N LEU A 362 8.21 -49.17 7.70
CA LEU A 362 7.90 -50.34 8.52
C LEU A 362 6.44 -50.37 9.01
N ARG A 363 5.58 -49.47 8.52
CA ARG A 363 4.19 -49.33 9.00
C ARG A 363 3.15 -49.78 7.97
#